data_AF-A0A7V9I5Q3-F1
#
_entry.id   AF-A0A7V9I5Q3-F1
#
_cell.length_a   1.000
_cell.length_b   1.000
_cell.length_c   1.000
_cell.angle_alpha   90.00
_cell.angle_beta   90.00
_cell.angle_gamma   90.00
#
_symmetry.space_group_name_H-M   'P 1'
#
loop_
_entity.id
_entity.type
_entity.pdbx_description
1 polymer ?
#
loop_
_entity_poly.entity_id
_entity_poly.type
_entity_poly.pdbx_seq_one_letter_code
_entity_poly.pdbx_strand_id
1 'polypeptide(L)'
;METERPQPQGGFKPIYLIRGLPGHPLHPPLTDAAIGAYTAVTILAVLHMLGVAEENTATAWWLTLVIAQVLSALAAVTGFADWLQISFGTRLWRTATAHFVAMVLTSAVFGLTIFLGHADYADGEISGVPFLLTLIGFGMLTLGGWLGGTIVFVHGMRVLGLAKEPAATAVSPVPTPEEEAAEN
;
A
#
# COMPACT_ATOMS: atom_id res chain seq x y z
N MET A 1 19.60 -14.02 -46.20
CA MET A 1 18.24 -14.11 -45.64
C MET A 1 18.19 -13.16 -44.46
N GLU A 2 17.94 -11.89 -44.74
CA GLU A 2 17.57 -10.92 -43.71
C GLU A 2 16.15 -11.26 -43.27
N THR A 3 15.99 -11.54 -41.97
CA THR A 3 14.70 -11.35 -41.31
C THR A 3 14.86 -10.10 -40.46
N GLU A 4 14.29 -9.01 -40.98
CA GLU A 4 14.10 -7.73 -40.30
C GLU A 4 13.72 -7.94 -38.83
N ARG A 5 14.53 -7.40 -37.90
CA ARG A 5 14.06 -7.06 -36.55
C ARG A 5 13.94 -5.55 -36.46
N PRO A 6 12.77 -4.99 -36.74
CA PRO A 6 12.39 -3.85 -35.91
C PRO A 6 10.89 -3.80 -35.63
N GLN A 7 10.52 -3.72 -34.35
CA GLN A 7 9.29 -3.10 -33.81
C GLN A 7 9.48 -2.87 -32.29
N PRO A 8 8.87 -1.82 -31.71
CA PRO A 8 9.53 -0.55 -31.41
C PRO A 8 9.90 -0.41 -29.93
N GLN A 9 10.74 0.59 -29.67
CA GLN A 9 11.18 1.05 -28.35
C GLN A 9 9.97 1.24 -27.42
N GLY A 10 9.86 0.43 -26.36
CA GLY A 10 9.04 0.75 -25.20
C GLY A 10 9.53 2.08 -24.63
N GLY A 11 8.85 3.16 -24.98
CA GLY A 11 9.19 4.50 -24.57
C GLY A 11 8.68 4.78 -23.17
N PHE A 12 9.44 5.53 -22.37
CA PHE A 12 8.99 5.97 -21.07
C PHE A 12 7.67 6.74 -21.17
N LYS A 13 6.63 6.30 -20.45
CA LYS A 13 5.35 7.00 -20.33
C LYS A 13 5.34 7.78 -19.01
N PRO A 14 4.98 9.08 -18.97
CA PRO A 14 4.96 9.86 -17.74
C PRO A 14 4.14 9.24 -16.60
N ILE A 15 3.09 8.47 -16.94
CA ILE A 15 2.25 7.78 -15.96
C ILE A 15 3.02 6.73 -15.12
N TYR A 16 4.15 6.23 -15.62
CA TYR A 16 5.01 5.29 -14.90
C TYR A 16 5.60 5.90 -13.61
N LEU A 17 5.71 7.23 -13.51
CA LEU A 17 6.14 7.91 -12.28
C LEU A 17 5.14 7.75 -11.13
N ILE A 18 3.89 7.42 -11.43
CA ILE A 18 2.81 7.31 -10.44
C ILE A 18 2.37 5.86 -10.29
N ARG A 19 2.19 5.13 -11.40
CA ARG A 19 1.70 3.74 -11.36
C ARG A 19 2.83 2.72 -11.22
N GLY A 20 4.06 3.08 -11.56
CA GLY A 20 5.15 2.14 -11.79
C GLY A 20 5.13 1.54 -13.19
N LEU A 21 6.14 0.72 -13.48
CA LEU A 21 6.29 0.05 -14.77
C LEU A 21 5.34 -1.16 -14.84
N PRO A 22 5.02 -1.68 -16.04
CA PRO A 22 4.35 -2.97 -16.18
C PRO A 22 5.08 -4.04 -15.36
N GLY A 23 4.33 -4.85 -14.60
CA GLY A 23 4.90 -5.88 -13.72
C GLY A 23 5.63 -5.37 -12.46
N HIS A 24 5.92 -4.06 -12.38
CA HIS A 24 6.57 -3.41 -11.23
C HIS A 24 5.74 -2.19 -10.74
N PRO A 25 4.52 -2.42 -10.21
CA PRO A 25 3.70 -1.35 -9.65
C PRO A 25 4.33 -0.66 -8.45
N LEU A 26 4.10 0.66 -8.34
CA LEU A 26 4.51 1.44 -7.17
C LEU A 26 3.62 1.22 -5.95
N HIS A 27 2.35 0.83 -6.14
CA HIS A 27 1.41 0.69 -5.03
C HIS A 27 1.82 -0.41 -4.03
N PRO A 28 2.12 -1.67 -4.43
CA PRO A 28 2.49 -2.73 -3.49
C PRO A 28 3.68 -2.42 -2.56
N PRO A 29 4.85 -1.95 -3.03
CA PRO A 29 5.95 -1.65 -2.11
C PRO A 29 5.63 -0.51 -1.14
N LEU A 30 4.80 0.47 -1.53
CA LEU A 30 4.33 1.52 -0.63
C LEU A 30 3.34 0.96 0.40
N THR A 31 2.47 0.04 0.02
CA THR A 31 1.58 -0.65 0.97
C THR A 31 2.36 -1.54 1.92
N ASP A 32 3.41 -2.22 1.49
CA ASP A 32 4.26 -3.05 2.36
C ASP A 32 4.93 -2.18 3.43
N ALA A 33 5.48 -1.03 3.03
CA ALA A 33 6.08 -0.07 3.95
C ALA A 33 5.04 0.49 4.94
N ALA A 34 3.85 0.84 4.47
CA ALA A 34 2.77 1.35 5.31
C ALA A 34 2.26 0.28 6.31
N ILE A 35 2.01 -0.94 5.84
CA ILE A 35 1.55 -2.06 6.66
C ILE A 35 2.60 -2.42 7.72
N GLY A 36 3.87 -2.48 7.34
CA GLY A 36 4.98 -2.71 8.27
C GLY A 36 5.03 -1.63 9.36
N ALA A 37 4.88 -0.35 8.98
CA ALA A 37 4.86 0.75 9.93
C ALA A 37 3.66 0.70 10.88
N TYR A 38 2.43 0.48 10.39
CA TYR A 38 1.25 0.31 11.26
C TYR A 38 1.31 -0.94 12.14
N THR A 39 2.00 -1.99 11.70
CA THR A 39 2.28 -3.16 12.54
C THR A 39 3.21 -2.78 13.69
N ALA A 40 4.28 -2.04 13.41
CA ALA A 40 5.19 -1.52 14.44
C ALA A 40 4.48 -0.59 15.42
N VAL A 41 3.63 0.33 14.94
CA VAL A 41 2.74 1.16 15.79
C VAL A 41 1.96 0.29 16.76
N THR A 42 1.29 -0.74 16.26
CA THR A 42 0.45 -1.62 17.07
C THR A 42 1.27 -2.37 18.13
N ILE A 43 2.45 -2.87 17.76
CA ILE A 43 3.38 -3.52 18.70
C ILE A 43 3.84 -2.56 19.79
N LEU A 44 4.24 -1.34 19.42
CA LEU A 44 4.70 -0.32 20.37
C LEU A 44 3.59 0.06 21.36
N ALA A 45 2.36 0.20 20.88
CA ALA A 45 1.20 0.48 21.72
C ALA A 45 0.92 -0.64 22.73
N VAL A 46 1.06 -1.91 22.30
CA VAL A 46 0.91 -3.07 23.20
C VAL A 46 2.06 -3.15 24.21
N LEU A 47 3.30 -2.92 23.79
CA LEU A 47 4.46 -2.92 24.68
C LEU A 47 4.34 -1.84 25.76
N HIS A 48 3.88 -0.65 25.38
CA HIS A 48 3.55 0.43 26.31
C HIS A 48 2.56 -0.05 27.38
N MET A 49 1.42 -0.63 26.98
CA MET A 49 0.40 -1.14 27.91
C MET A 49 0.88 -2.31 28.80
N LEU A 50 2.00 -2.95 28.44
CA LEU A 50 2.66 -3.98 29.23
C LEU A 50 3.75 -3.43 30.17
N GLY A 51 3.93 -2.11 30.23
CA GLY A 51 4.93 -1.45 31.07
C GLY A 51 6.36 -1.50 30.52
N VAL A 52 6.53 -1.77 29.21
CA VAL A 52 7.86 -1.90 28.59
C VAL A 52 8.31 -0.56 28.04
N ALA A 53 9.25 0.09 28.73
CA ALA A 53 9.86 1.37 28.31
C ALA A 53 8.78 2.40 27.88
N GLU A 54 7.81 2.64 28.75
CA GLU A 54 6.55 3.36 28.48
C GLU A 54 6.77 4.69 27.74
N GLU A 55 7.65 5.56 28.25
CA GLU A 55 7.96 6.85 27.62
C GLU A 55 8.56 6.71 26.20
N ASN A 56 9.49 5.76 26.03
CA ASN A 56 10.13 5.51 24.74
C ASN A 56 9.13 4.90 23.73
N THR A 57 8.28 3.99 24.20
CA THR A 57 7.27 3.33 23.36
C THR A 57 6.16 4.28 22.97
N ALA A 58 5.73 5.21 23.83
CA ALA A 58 4.80 6.28 23.50
C ALA A 58 5.38 7.23 22.43
N THR A 59 6.63 7.67 22.61
CA THR A 59 7.36 8.49 21.64
C THR A 59 7.47 7.79 20.28
N ALA A 60 7.94 6.54 20.28
CA ALA A 60 8.11 5.75 19.07
C ALA A 60 6.76 5.44 18.39
N TRP A 61 5.72 5.13 19.15
CA TRP A 61 4.38 4.84 18.65
C TRP A 61 3.83 6.00 17.83
N TRP A 62 3.83 7.20 18.40
CA TRP A 62 3.23 8.37 17.74
C TRP A 62 4.02 8.78 16.49
N LEU A 63 5.35 8.84 16.57
CA LEU A 63 6.19 9.18 15.41
C LEU A 63 6.09 8.13 14.30
N THR A 64 6.07 6.84 14.66
CA THR A 64 5.91 5.75 13.67
C THR A 64 4.51 5.81 13.04
N LEU A 65 3.48 6.20 13.81
CA LEU A 65 2.13 6.36 13.30
C LEU A 65 2.02 7.49 12.27
N VAL A 66 2.69 8.62 12.51
CA VAL A 66 2.79 9.71 11.53
C VAL A 66 3.52 9.25 10.27
N ILE A 67 4.64 8.52 10.40
CA ILE A 67 5.38 7.97 9.26
C ILE A 67 4.50 6.98 8.46
N ALA A 68 3.80 6.08 9.16
CA ALA A 68 2.87 5.13 8.55
C ALA A 68 1.77 5.86 7.77
N GLN A 69 1.24 6.96 8.32
CA GLN A 69 0.21 7.78 7.69
C GLN A 69 0.71 8.47 6.41
N VAL A 70 1.95 8.96 6.40
CA VAL A 70 2.59 9.52 5.19
C VAL A 70 2.78 8.45 4.13
N LEU A 71 3.33 7.29 4.49
CA LEU A 71 3.51 6.15 3.56
C LEU A 71 2.16 5.68 3.00
N SER A 72 1.13 5.61 3.84
CA SER A 72 -0.24 5.28 3.44
C SER A 72 -0.82 6.30 2.48
N ALA A 73 -0.51 7.59 2.61
CA ALA A 73 -0.94 8.61 1.66
C ALA A 73 -0.28 8.45 0.29
N LEU A 74 1.02 8.12 0.26
CA LEU A 74 1.72 7.80 -0.99
C LEU A 74 1.13 6.54 -1.66
N ALA A 75 0.86 5.50 -0.86
CA ALA A 75 0.16 4.31 -1.35
C ALA A 75 -1.23 4.65 -1.91
N ALA A 76 -1.98 5.51 -1.24
CA ALA A 76 -3.31 5.94 -1.69
C ALA A 76 -3.26 6.65 -3.04
N VAL A 77 -2.26 7.51 -3.29
CA VAL A 77 -2.10 8.20 -4.59
C VAL A 77 -1.86 7.20 -5.72
N THR A 78 -0.92 6.28 -5.53
CA THR A 78 -0.57 5.28 -6.55
C THR A 78 -1.71 4.29 -6.79
N GLY A 79 -2.37 3.82 -5.73
CA GLY A 79 -3.52 2.92 -5.81
C GLY A 79 -4.77 3.58 -6.41
N PHE A 80 -4.97 4.88 -6.17
CA PHE A 80 -6.05 5.63 -6.81
C PHE A 80 -5.81 5.79 -8.32
N ALA A 81 -4.57 6.02 -8.74
CA ALA A 81 -4.22 6.06 -10.15
C ALA A 81 -4.49 4.73 -10.87
N ASP A 82 -4.25 3.60 -10.19
CA ASP A 82 -4.64 2.27 -10.69
C ASP A 82 -6.16 2.07 -10.72
N TRP A 83 -6.87 2.49 -9.67
CA TRP A 83 -8.33 2.36 -9.57
C TRP A 83 -9.05 3.09 -10.72
N LEU A 84 -8.54 4.26 -11.15
CA LEU A 84 -9.09 5.03 -12.28
C LEU A 84 -9.06 4.28 -13.62
N GLN A 85 -8.25 3.24 -13.75
CA GLN A 85 -8.17 2.42 -14.97
C GLN A 85 -9.21 1.29 -14.99
N ILE A 86 -9.89 1.03 -13.88
CA ILE A 86 -10.80 -0.11 -13.77
C ILE A 86 -12.15 0.26 -14.40
N SER A 87 -12.62 -0.58 -15.34
CA SER A 87 -13.95 -0.41 -15.93
C SER A 87 -15.06 -0.47 -14.86
N PHE A 88 -15.89 0.56 -14.83
CA PHE A 88 -16.95 0.73 -13.84
C PHE A 88 -17.92 -0.46 -13.79
N GLY A 89 -18.35 -0.83 -12.57
CA GLY A 89 -19.38 -1.85 -12.35
C GLY A 89 -18.91 -3.31 -12.48
N THR A 90 -17.68 -3.56 -12.95
CA THR A 90 -17.08 -4.90 -13.00
C THR A 90 -16.87 -5.51 -11.60
N ARG A 91 -16.64 -6.82 -11.53
CA ARG A 91 -16.33 -7.50 -10.24
C ARG A 91 -15.06 -6.94 -9.60
N LEU A 92 -14.01 -6.72 -10.41
CA LEU A 92 -12.78 -6.05 -10.00
C LEU A 92 -13.08 -4.65 -9.45
N TRP A 93 -13.87 -3.84 -10.15
CA TRP A 93 -14.23 -2.49 -9.69
C TRP A 93 -14.93 -2.49 -8.33
N ARG A 94 -15.86 -3.43 -8.10
CA ARG A 94 -16.56 -3.56 -6.81
C ARG A 94 -15.59 -3.92 -5.68
N THR A 95 -14.72 -4.91 -5.89
CA THR A 95 -13.70 -5.30 -4.90
C THR A 95 -12.72 -4.16 -4.65
N ALA A 96 -12.23 -3.50 -5.69
CA ALA A 96 -11.30 -2.38 -5.59
C ALA A 96 -11.91 -1.16 -4.90
N THR A 97 -13.17 -0.86 -5.17
CA THR A 97 -13.90 0.21 -4.47
C THR A 97 -14.13 -0.12 -3.00
N ALA A 98 -14.48 -1.37 -2.67
CA ALA A 98 -14.62 -1.79 -1.28
C ALA A 98 -13.29 -1.69 -0.52
N HIS A 99 -12.18 -2.12 -1.13
CA HIS A 99 -10.83 -1.92 -0.60
C HIS A 99 -10.52 -0.44 -0.39
N PHE A 100 -10.71 0.39 -1.41
CA PHE A 100 -10.47 1.84 -1.33
C PHE A 100 -11.23 2.49 -0.17
N VAL A 101 -12.54 2.21 -0.03
CA VAL A 101 -13.37 2.74 1.06
C VAL A 101 -12.85 2.25 2.41
N ALA A 102 -12.52 0.95 2.55
CA ALA A 102 -11.96 0.41 3.78
C ALA A 102 -10.65 1.13 4.17
N MET A 103 -9.79 1.43 3.19
CA MET A 103 -8.50 2.11 3.44
C MET A 103 -8.67 3.60 3.75
N VAL A 104 -9.63 4.30 3.15
CA VAL A 104 -9.99 5.67 3.53
C VAL A 104 -10.49 5.72 4.97
N LEU A 105 -11.37 4.81 5.37
CA LEU A 105 -11.87 4.74 6.74
C LEU A 105 -10.76 4.38 7.74
N THR A 106 -9.88 3.44 7.39
CA THR A 106 -8.71 3.06 8.20
C THR A 106 -7.78 4.26 8.40
N SER A 107 -7.48 4.97 7.31
CA SER A 107 -6.67 6.19 7.33
C SER A 107 -7.30 7.29 8.20
N ALA A 108 -8.63 7.44 8.17
CA ALA A 108 -9.33 8.38 9.03
C ALA A 108 -9.24 8.00 10.52
N VAL A 109 -9.32 6.70 10.86
CA VAL A 109 -9.14 6.22 12.23
C VAL A 109 -7.71 6.48 12.73
N PHE A 110 -6.69 6.21 11.90
CA PHE A 110 -5.31 6.50 12.26
C PHE A 110 -5.04 8.02 12.34
N GLY A 111 -5.60 8.82 11.44
CA GLY A 111 -5.55 10.29 11.54
C GLY A 111 -6.17 10.82 12.83
N LEU A 112 -7.32 10.26 13.24
CA LEU A 112 -7.94 10.57 14.54
C LEU A 112 -7.06 10.13 15.71
N THR A 113 -6.41 8.96 15.59
CA THR A 113 -5.48 8.44 16.60
C THR A 113 -4.28 9.37 16.77
N ILE A 114 -3.70 9.87 15.68
CA ILE A 114 -2.60 10.86 15.71
C ILE A 114 -3.06 12.13 16.43
N PHE A 115 -4.25 12.64 16.09
CA PHE A 115 -4.79 13.86 16.66
C PHE A 115 -5.03 13.74 18.17
N LEU A 116 -5.72 12.67 18.59
CA LEU A 116 -6.04 12.44 20.01
C LEU A 116 -4.79 12.03 20.82
N GLY A 117 -3.85 11.32 20.20
CA GLY A 117 -2.62 10.84 20.82
C GLY A 117 -1.47 11.85 20.90
N HIS A 118 -1.66 13.09 20.42
CA HIS A 118 -0.59 14.09 20.45
C HIS A 118 -0.23 14.52 21.88
N ALA A 119 -1.22 14.65 22.77
CA ALA A 119 -0.97 14.97 24.19
C ALA A 119 -0.27 13.80 24.89
N ASP A 120 -0.80 12.59 24.71
CA ASP A 120 -0.23 11.32 25.18
C ASP A 120 1.26 11.19 24.81
N TYR A 121 1.61 11.43 23.55
CA TYR A 121 2.98 11.50 23.06
C TYR A 121 3.87 12.46 23.88
N ALA A 122 3.38 13.66 24.17
CA ALA A 122 4.13 14.67 24.91
C ALA A 122 4.30 14.33 26.40
N ASP A 123 3.35 13.57 26.94
CA ASP A 123 3.34 13.12 28.34
C ASP A 123 4.07 11.79 28.55
N GLY A 124 4.54 11.14 27.47
CA GLY A 124 5.24 9.85 27.53
C GLY A 124 4.31 8.67 27.80
N GLU A 125 3.01 8.83 27.56
CA GLU A 125 1.98 7.86 27.88
C GLU A 125 1.17 7.50 26.62
N ILE A 126 0.39 6.42 26.67
CA ILE A 126 -0.65 6.13 25.68
C ILE A 126 -1.95 5.89 26.44
N SER A 127 -2.89 6.81 26.34
CA SER A 127 -4.17 6.68 26.99
C SER A 127 -5.05 5.62 26.32
N GLY A 128 -6.10 5.17 27.03
CA GLY A 128 -6.94 4.07 26.57
C GLY A 128 -7.64 4.33 25.24
N VAL A 129 -7.99 5.58 24.91
CA VAL A 129 -8.71 5.91 23.67
C VAL A 129 -7.80 5.76 22.43
N PRO A 130 -6.62 6.40 22.34
CA PRO A 130 -5.72 6.20 21.21
C PRO A 130 -5.19 4.78 21.10
N PHE A 131 -5.02 4.06 22.22
CA PHE A 131 -4.71 2.64 22.21
C PHE A 131 -5.80 1.82 21.51
N LEU A 132 -7.07 1.99 21.91
CA LEU A 132 -8.19 1.27 21.30
C LEU A 132 -8.35 1.62 19.81
N LEU A 133 -8.18 2.91 19.44
CA LEU A 133 -8.22 3.33 18.04
C LEU A 133 -7.07 2.73 17.23
N THR A 134 -5.87 2.57 17.82
CA THR A 134 -4.75 1.87 17.18
C THR A 134 -5.13 0.43 16.86
N LEU A 135 -5.72 -0.30 17.81
CA LEU A 135 -6.16 -1.69 17.58
C LEU A 135 -7.27 -1.79 16.53
N ILE A 136 -8.26 -0.89 16.59
CA ILE A 136 -9.36 -0.84 15.61
C ILE A 136 -8.81 -0.54 14.22
N GLY A 137 -7.96 0.48 14.10
CA GLY A 137 -7.30 0.85 12.85
C GLY A 137 -6.49 -0.31 12.27
N PHE A 138 -5.74 -1.05 13.10
CA PHE A 138 -4.98 -2.21 12.66
C PHE A 138 -5.87 -3.39 12.20
N GLY A 139 -7.00 -3.62 12.89
CA GLY A 139 -8.00 -4.60 12.45
C GLY A 139 -8.60 -4.23 11.09
N MET A 140 -8.97 -2.96 10.90
CA MET A 140 -9.51 -2.46 9.62
C MET A 140 -8.45 -2.53 8.50
N LEU A 141 -7.20 -2.19 8.79
CA LEU A 141 -6.06 -2.32 7.89
C LEU A 141 -5.94 -3.77 7.40
N THR A 142 -5.99 -4.74 8.32
CA THR A 142 -5.90 -6.16 8.00
C THR A 142 -7.03 -6.62 7.07
N LEU A 143 -8.27 -6.20 7.34
CA LEU A 143 -9.43 -6.49 6.50
C LEU A 143 -9.30 -5.85 5.10
N GLY A 144 -8.85 -4.60 5.03
CA GLY A 144 -8.60 -3.96 3.74
C GLY A 144 -7.44 -4.60 2.98
N GLY A 145 -6.39 -5.03 3.66
CA GLY A 145 -5.30 -5.82 3.08
C GLY A 145 -5.79 -7.13 2.45
N TRP A 146 -6.74 -7.82 3.09
CA TRP A 146 -7.39 -9.00 2.51
C TRP A 146 -8.14 -8.68 1.20
N LEU A 147 -8.86 -7.55 1.16
CA LEU A 147 -9.51 -7.09 -0.07
C LEU A 147 -8.47 -6.73 -1.15
N GLY A 148 -7.35 -6.11 -0.76
CA GLY A 148 -6.21 -5.82 -1.64
C GLY A 148 -5.60 -7.09 -2.23
N GLY A 149 -5.40 -8.11 -1.41
CA GLY A 149 -4.98 -9.44 -1.86
C GLY A 149 -5.96 -10.06 -2.85
N THR A 150 -7.27 -9.85 -2.67
CA THR A 150 -8.27 -10.30 -3.66
C THR A 150 -8.13 -9.57 -4.99
N ILE A 151 -7.83 -8.26 -5.00
CA ILE A 151 -7.60 -7.49 -6.23
C ILE A 151 -6.42 -8.07 -7.03
N VAL A 152 -5.31 -8.39 -6.36
CA VAL A 152 -4.09 -8.87 -7.02
C VAL A 152 -4.16 -10.36 -7.33
N PHE A 153 -4.44 -11.20 -6.32
CA PHE A 153 -4.29 -12.66 -6.43
C PHE A 153 -5.54 -13.37 -6.96
N VAL A 154 -6.72 -12.76 -6.88
CA VAL A 154 -7.95 -13.35 -7.44
C VAL A 154 -8.31 -12.70 -8.77
N HIS A 155 -8.27 -11.37 -8.86
CA HIS A 155 -8.61 -10.66 -10.10
C HIS A 155 -7.42 -10.39 -11.02
N GLY A 156 -6.18 -10.65 -10.59
CA GLY A 156 -4.99 -10.53 -11.43
C GLY A 156 -4.62 -9.09 -11.80
N MET A 157 -5.12 -8.08 -11.07
CA MET A 157 -4.84 -6.69 -11.41
C MET A 157 -3.34 -6.41 -11.33
N ARG A 158 -2.76 -5.84 -12.41
CA ARG A 158 -1.33 -5.54 -12.55
C ARG A 158 -0.40 -6.76 -12.52
N VAL A 159 -0.93 -7.97 -12.77
CA VAL A 159 -0.15 -9.21 -12.94
C VAL A 159 -0.10 -9.56 -14.42
N LEU A 160 1.09 -9.61 -15.01
CA LEU A 160 1.27 -9.79 -16.46
C LEU A 160 1.04 -11.23 -16.97
N GLY A 161 1.07 -12.24 -16.09
CA GLY A 161 0.85 -13.64 -16.50
C GLY A 161 1.97 -14.26 -17.38
N LEU A 162 3.11 -13.59 -17.55
CA LEU A 162 4.25 -14.03 -18.36
C LEU A 162 5.09 -15.11 -17.63
N ALA A 163 4.50 -16.28 -17.39
CA ALA A 163 5.10 -17.33 -16.56
C ALA A 163 6.41 -17.95 -17.11
N LYS A 164 6.74 -17.72 -18.38
CA LYS A 164 7.94 -18.25 -19.05
C LYS A 164 8.98 -17.18 -19.38
N GLU A 165 8.75 -15.94 -18.95
CA GLU A 165 9.66 -14.83 -19.19
C GLU A 165 11.05 -15.16 -18.62
N PRO A 166 12.14 -15.02 -19.39
CA PRO A 166 13.48 -15.21 -18.86
C PRO A 166 13.74 -14.27 -17.69
N ALA A 167 14.39 -14.76 -16.63
CA ALA A 167 14.63 -13.98 -15.41
C ALA A 167 15.31 -12.63 -15.68
N ALA A 168 16.25 -12.58 -16.61
CA ALA A 168 16.96 -11.35 -16.99
C ALA A 168 16.03 -10.30 -17.62
N THR A 169 15.01 -10.73 -18.37
CA THR A 169 14.00 -9.83 -18.95
C THR A 169 13.00 -9.40 -17.87
N ALA A 170 12.49 -10.34 -17.07
CA ALA A 170 11.47 -10.07 -16.05
C ALA A 170 11.89 -9.06 -14.97
N VAL A 171 13.20 -8.96 -14.65
CA VAL A 171 13.73 -7.97 -13.69
C VAL A 171 14.22 -6.68 -14.34
N SER A 172 14.12 -6.56 -15.67
CA SER A 172 14.57 -5.38 -16.40
C SER A 172 13.78 -4.14 -15.97
N PRO A 173 14.45 -3.01 -15.65
CA PRO A 173 13.77 -1.73 -15.40
C PRO A 173 13.33 -1.04 -16.70
N VAL A 174 13.45 -1.71 -17.85
CA VAL A 174 13.03 -1.23 -19.15
C VAL A 174 11.85 -2.09 -19.61
N PRO A 175 10.63 -1.52 -19.71
CA PRO A 175 9.46 -2.25 -20.18
C PRO A 175 9.65 -2.75 -21.61
N THR A 176 9.32 -4.02 -21.82
CA THR A 176 9.24 -4.61 -23.15
C THR A 176 7.85 -4.40 -23.77
N PRO A 177 7.74 -4.43 -25.10
CA PRO A 177 6.42 -4.39 -25.76
C PRO A 177 5.48 -5.52 -25.32
N GLU A 178 6.02 -6.69 -24.96
CA GLU A 178 5.23 -7.83 -24.47
C GLU A 178 4.66 -7.55 -23.07
N GLU A 179 5.45 -6.98 -22.17
CA GLU A 179 4.99 -6.56 -20.83
C GLU A 179 3.96 -5.43 -20.92
N GLU A 180 4.15 -4.46 -21.81
CA GLU A 180 3.16 -3.40 -22.04
C GLU A 180 1.86 -3.95 -22.64
N ALA A 181 1.94 -4.95 -23.51
CA ALA A 181 0.76 -5.60 -24.08
C ALA A 181 0.03 -6.46 -23.04
N ALA A 182 0.76 -7.16 -22.17
CA ALA A 182 0.20 -8.03 -21.13
C ALA A 182 -0.48 -7.28 -19.99
N GLU A 183 -0.18 -5.98 -19.82
CA GLU A 183 -0.80 -5.14 -18.80
C GLU A 183 -2.20 -4.60 -19.18
N ASN A 184 -2.52 -4.57 -20.48
CA ASN A 184 -3.78 -4.02 -21.01
C ASN A 184 -4.82 -5.11 -21.32
#